data_AF-A0A537V229-F1
#
_entry.id   AF-A0A537V229-F1
#
_cell.length_a   1.000
_cell.length_b   1.000
_cell.length_c   1.000
_cell.angle_alpha   90.00
_cell.angle_beta   90.00
_cell.angle_gamma   90.00
#
_symmetry.space_group_name_H-M   'P 1'
#
loop_
_entity.id
_entity.type
_entity.pdbx_description
1 polymer ?
#
loop_
_entity_poly.entity_id
_entity_poly.type
_entity_poly.pdbx_seq_one_letter_code
_entity_poly.pdbx_strand_id
1 'polypeptide(L)'
;MARTTPLERYRNIGIMAHIDAGKTTTTERILYYTGRSYKLGEVHEGTATMDWMEQEQERGITITSAATTCFWNDHRINIIDTPGHVDFTIEVERSLRVLDGAVAVFDSVAGVEPQSETVWRQADKYGVPRICFVNKMDRIGADFPRCIQEIKDRLGAIPLVTQLPIGAESDFVGVVDIVAMNAVKWRDESLGAQFDVVEIPAELQAAAQAAHHELVELAVEQDDAALEAYLGGEEPDVETLKRCIRKGAIAAVFVPVLCGSAFKNKGVQPLLDAVVDYLPAPTDVP
;
A
#
# COMPACT_ATOMS: atom_id res chain seq x y z
N MET A 1 8.11 -29.59 8.59
CA MET A 1 9.29 -28.74 8.88
C MET A 1 8.92 -27.81 10.02
N ALA A 2 9.80 -27.63 11.01
CA ALA A 2 9.59 -26.63 12.06
C ALA A 2 9.49 -25.23 11.42
N ARG A 3 8.59 -24.38 11.91
CA ARG A 3 8.47 -22.98 11.45
C ARG A 3 9.79 -22.26 11.73
N THR A 4 10.44 -21.73 10.69
CA THR A 4 11.71 -20.97 10.79
C THR A 4 11.48 -19.49 11.11
N THR A 5 10.29 -18.98 10.84
CA THR A 5 9.90 -17.59 11.07
C THR A 5 8.88 -17.53 12.22
N PRO A 6 9.04 -16.63 13.22
CA PRO A 6 8.03 -16.39 14.26
C PRO A 6 6.71 -15.89 13.67
N LEU A 7 5.58 -16.18 14.32
CA LEU A 7 4.25 -15.83 13.80
C LEU A 7 4.04 -14.32 13.70
N GLU A 8 4.63 -13.56 14.61
CA GLU A 8 4.60 -12.10 14.66
C GLU A 8 5.26 -11.48 13.41
N ARG A 9 6.10 -12.25 12.72
CA ARG A 9 6.79 -11.85 11.49
C ARG A 9 6.13 -12.37 10.20
N TYR A 10 4.91 -12.88 10.29
CA TYR A 10 4.09 -13.21 9.12
C TYR A 10 3.26 -12.00 8.71
N ARG A 11 3.09 -11.80 7.40
CA ARG A 11 2.08 -10.91 6.82
C ARG A 11 1.31 -11.69 5.76
N ASN A 12 0.06 -12.05 6.02
CA ASN A 12 -0.80 -12.67 5.01
C ASN A 12 -1.66 -11.58 4.38
N ILE A 13 -1.29 -11.16 3.17
CA ILE A 13 -1.88 -9.98 2.54
C ILE A 13 -2.54 -10.30 1.20
N GLY A 14 -3.65 -9.62 0.93
CA GLY A 14 -4.23 -9.56 -0.42
C GLY A 14 -3.89 -8.24 -1.10
N ILE A 15 -3.68 -8.27 -2.41
CA ILE A 15 -3.71 -7.04 -3.21
C ILE A 15 -5.11 -6.94 -3.82
N MET A 16 -5.83 -5.88 -3.47
CA MET A 16 -7.22 -5.64 -3.92
C MET A 16 -7.29 -4.36 -4.72
N ALA A 17 -8.01 -4.37 -5.84
CA ALA A 17 -8.13 -3.20 -6.72
C ALA A 17 -9.31 -3.33 -7.68
N HIS A 18 -9.73 -2.23 -8.30
CA HIS A 18 -10.54 -2.29 -9.51
C HIS A 18 -9.69 -2.72 -10.73
N ILE A 19 -10.36 -2.95 -11.86
CA ILE A 19 -9.72 -3.32 -13.12
C ILE A 19 -8.72 -2.23 -13.53
N ASP A 20 -7.58 -2.62 -14.08
CA ASP A 20 -6.54 -1.71 -14.56
C ASP A 20 -5.85 -0.81 -13.54
N ALA A 21 -6.20 -0.79 -12.24
CA ALA A 21 -5.51 0.04 -11.24
C ALA A 21 -4.02 -0.33 -11.02
N GLY A 22 -3.56 -1.43 -11.63
CA GLY A 22 -2.17 -1.89 -11.57
C GLY A 22 -1.89 -2.85 -10.41
N LYS A 23 -2.90 -3.64 -10.02
CA LYS A 23 -2.79 -4.70 -8.99
C LYS A 23 -1.68 -5.70 -9.33
N THR A 24 -1.78 -6.39 -10.47
CA THR A 24 -0.80 -7.41 -10.88
C THR A 24 0.58 -6.80 -11.11
N THR A 25 0.65 -5.60 -11.70
CA THR A 25 1.92 -4.88 -11.86
C THR A 25 2.58 -4.60 -10.51
N THR A 26 1.81 -4.15 -9.52
CA THR A 26 2.30 -3.95 -8.15
C THR A 26 2.81 -5.26 -7.54
N THR A 27 2.05 -6.36 -7.71
CA THR A 27 2.45 -7.70 -7.25
C THR A 27 3.77 -8.15 -7.88
N GLU A 28 3.93 -8.02 -9.19
CA GLU A 28 5.18 -8.38 -9.89
C GLU A 28 6.37 -7.54 -9.41
N ARG A 29 6.17 -6.24 -9.13
CA ARG A 29 7.23 -5.40 -8.55
C ARG A 29 7.62 -5.83 -7.14
N ILE A 30 6.65 -6.22 -6.31
CA ILE A 30 6.92 -6.79 -4.99
C ILE A 30 7.78 -8.05 -5.12
N LEU A 31 7.44 -8.95 -6.05
CA LEU A 31 8.19 -10.19 -6.27
C LEU A 31 9.61 -9.92 -6.77
N TYR A 32 9.81 -8.90 -7.60
CA TYR A 32 11.13 -8.48 -8.05
C TYR A 32 11.98 -7.91 -6.90
N TYR A 33 11.45 -6.96 -6.13
CA TYR A 33 12.22 -6.31 -5.06
C TYR A 33 12.54 -7.22 -3.88
N THR A 34 11.70 -8.21 -3.63
CA THR A 34 11.97 -9.26 -2.62
C THR A 34 12.94 -10.33 -3.13
N GLY A 35 13.43 -10.23 -4.37
CA GLY A 35 14.33 -11.19 -5.00
C GLY A 35 13.67 -12.53 -5.34
N ARG A 36 12.34 -12.63 -5.26
CA ARG A 36 11.57 -13.84 -5.57
C ARG A 36 11.50 -14.09 -7.08
N SER A 37 11.39 -13.03 -7.86
CA SER A 37 11.54 -13.05 -9.32
C SER A 37 12.81 -12.31 -9.72
N TYR A 38 13.55 -12.86 -10.68
CA TYR A 38 14.75 -12.24 -11.26
C TYR A 38 14.43 -11.41 -12.51
N LYS A 39 13.15 -11.39 -12.94
CA LYS A 39 12.68 -10.63 -14.10
C LYS A 39 11.43 -9.85 -13.73
N LEU A 40 11.33 -8.63 -14.26
CA LEU A 40 10.12 -7.84 -14.18
C LEU A 40 9.11 -8.42 -15.17
N GLY A 41 8.03 -9.04 -14.66
CA GLY A 41 6.88 -9.41 -15.47
C GLY A 41 6.07 -8.17 -15.86
N GLU A 42 5.55 -8.17 -17.08
CA GLU A 42 4.61 -7.17 -17.58
C GLU A 42 3.33 -7.82 -18.07
N VAL A 43 2.19 -7.34 -17.56
CA VAL A 43 0.85 -7.86 -17.90
C VAL A 43 0.57 -7.66 -19.40
N HIS A 44 0.91 -6.50 -19.94
CA HIS A 44 0.66 -6.19 -21.36
C HIS A 44 1.49 -7.04 -22.33
N GLU A 45 2.62 -7.58 -21.87
CA GLU A 45 3.47 -8.47 -22.67
C GLU A 45 3.16 -9.96 -22.41
N GLY A 46 2.18 -10.27 -21.56
CA GLY A 46 1.85 -11.64 -21.16
C GLY A 46 2.94 -12.34 -20.35
N THR A 47 3.89 -11.58 -19.78
CA THR A 47 5.04 -12.12 -19.03
C THR A 47 4.86 -12.06 -17.51
N ALA A 48 3.69 -11.59 -17.03
CA ALA A 48 3.36 -11.56 -15.62
C ALA A 48 3.33 -12.99 -15.04
N THR A 49 4.06 -13.20 -13.96
CA THR A 49 4.20 -14.52 -13.32
C THR A 49 2.90 -14.99 -12.67
N MET A 50 2.11 -14.05 -12.15
CA MET A 50 0.86 -14.33 -11.44
C MET A 50 -0.31 -14.68 -12.37
N ASP A 51 -0.33 -14.15 -13.60
CA ASP A 51 -1.36 -14.43 -14.61
C ASP A 51 -0.89 -15.61 -15.49
N TRP A 52 -1.03 -16.84 -15.00
CA TRP A 52 -0.49 -18.04 -15.64
C TRP A 52 -1.45 -18.70 -16.64
N MET A 53 -2.75 -18.40 -16.59
CA MET A 53 -3.71 -18.93 -17.55
C MET A 53 -3.61 -18.18 -18.88
N GLU A 54 -3.71 -18.89 -20.00
CA GLU A 54 -3.68 -18.30 -21.34
C GLU A 54 -4.77 -17.23 -21.49
N GLN A 55 -5.95 -17.43 -20.91
CA GLN A 55 -7.04 -16.45 -20.94
C GLN A 55 -6.76 -15.19 -20.11
N GLU A 56 -5.96 -15.29 -19.04
CA GLU A 56 -5.54 -14.14 -18.23
C GLU A 56 -4.56 -13.29 -19.02
N GLN A 57 -3.58 -13.93 -19.68
CA GLN A 57 -2.58 -13.29 -20.53
C GLN A 57 -3.20 -12.64 -21.78
N GLU A 58 -4.12 -13.34 -22.45
CA GLU A 58 -4.81 -12.84 -23.64
C GLU A 58 -5.67 -11.59 -23.34
N ARG A 59 -6.29 -11.55 -22.16
CA ARG A 59 -7.26 -10.50 -21.78
C ARG A 59 -6.68 -9.43 -20.88
N GLY A 60 -5.46 -9.62 -20.35
CA GLY A 60 -4.83 -8.70 -19.40
C GLY A 60 -5.59 -8.55 -18.08
N ILE A 61 -6.30 -9.59 -17.63
CA ILE A 61 -7.07 -9.59 -16.39
C ILE A 61 -6.71 -10.79 -15.52
N THR A 62 -6.71 -10.61 -14.20
CA THR A 62 -6.60 -11.71 -13.23
C THR A 62 -7.96 -12.38 -13.04
N ILE A 63 -8.03 -13.69 -13.28
CA ILE A 63 -9.24 -14.51 -13.17
C ILE A 63 -9.17 -15.36 -11.90
N THR A 64 -8.01 -15.94 -11.60
CA THR A 64 -7.81 -16.83 -10.44
C THR A 64 -6.88 -16.23 -9.41
N SER A 65 -7.19 -16.46 -8.12
CA SER A 65 -6.30 -16.05 -7.06
C SER A 65 -5.03 -16.89 -7.05
N ALA A 66 -3.88 -16.25 -7.23
CA ALA A 66 -2.58 -16.88 -7.10
C ALA A 66 -1.94 -16.51 -5.76
N ALA A 67 -1.37 -17.49 -5.07
CA ALA A 67 -0.68 -17.30 -3.80
C ALA A 67 0.83 -17.49 -3.96
N THR A 68 1.61 -16.58 -3.39
CA THR A 68 3.07 -16.63 -3.43
C THR A 68 3.67 -16.17 -2.10
N THR A 69 4.89 -16.63 -1.82
CA THR A 69 5.62 -16.25 -0.60
C THR A 69 6.91 -15.53 -0.99
N CYS A 70 7.16 -14.41 -0.33
CA CYS A 70 8.40 -13.65 -0.42
C CYS A 70 8.88 -13.19 0.97
N PHE A 71 10.06 -12.60 1.03
CA PHE A 71 10.67 -12.13 2.27
C PHE A 71 11.10 -10.67 2.15
N TRP A 72 10.82 -9.88 3.17
CA TRP A 72 11.17 -8.46 3.26
C TRP A 72 11.47 -8.09 4.70
N ASN A 73 12.59 -7.42 4.99
CA ASN A 73 13.00 -7.00 6.34
C ASN A 73 12.81 -8.08 7.43
N ASP A 74 13.32 -9.31 7.19
CA ASP A 74 13.16 -10.49 8.07
C ASP A 74 11.73 -10.97 8.33
N HIS A 75 10.76 -10.46 7.56
CA HIS A 75 9.36 -10.89 7.59
C HIS A 75 9.06 -11.81 6.42
N ARG A 76 8.15 -12.76 6.67
CA ARG A 76 7.58 -13.61 5.63
C ARG A 76 6.25 -13.01 5.18
N ILE A 77 6.18 -12.64 3.91
CA ILE A 77 4.96 -12.10 3.30
C ILE A 77 4.36 -13.19 2.42
N ASN A 78 3.11 -13.57 2.70
CA ASN A 78 2.31 -14.42 1.84
C ASN A 78 1.30 -13.53 1.11
N ILE A 79 1.41 -13.44 -0.20
CA ILE A 79 0.60 -12.56 -1.03
C ILE A 79 -0.44 -13.42 -1.75
N ILE A 80 -1.70 -13.00 -1.69
CA ILE A 80 -2.77 -13.51 -2.55
C ILE A 80 -3.14 -12.40 -3.53
N ASP A 81 -2.89 -12.61 -4.81
CA ASP A 81 -3.30 -11.66 -5.84
C ASP A 81 -4.77 -11.90 -6.18
N THR A 82 -5.65 -10.93 -5.90
CA THR A 82 -7.11 -11.14 -5.99
C THR A 82 -7.68 -10.65 -7.32
N PRO A 83 -8.73 -11.27 -7.90
CA PRO A 83 -9.37 -10.73 -9.10
C PRO A 83 -9.91 -9.31 -8.88
N GLY A 84 -9.69 -8.40 -9.84
CA GLY A 84 -10.20 -7.01 -9.77
C GLY A 84 -11.55 -6.81 -10.46
N HIS A 85 -12.03 -7.83 -11.18
CA HIS A 85 -13.28 -7.77 -11.94
C HIS A 85 -14.45 -8.27 -11.09
N VAL A 86 -15.59 -7.58 -11.21
CA VAL A 86 -16.84 -7.89 -10.48
C VAL A 86 -17.41 -9.29 -10.74
N ASP A 87 -17.02 -9.93 -11.84
CA ASP A 87 -17.53 -11.24 -12.24
C ASP A 87 -16.88 -12.37 -11.41
N PHE A 88 -15.78 -12.06 -10.71
CA PHE A 88 -15.04 -12.99 -9.87
C PHE A 88 -15.16 -12.64 -8.38
N THR A 89 -16.24 -11.97 -7.99
CA THR A 89 -16.53 -11.59 -6.60
C THR A 89 -16.48 -12.74 -5.60
N ILE A 90 -16.81 -13.98 -6.02
CA ILE A 90 -16.70 -15.17 -5.16
C ILE A 90 -15.23 -15.45 -4.79
N GLU A 91 -14.29 -15.30 -5.72
CA GLU A 91 -12.87 -15.51 -5.46
C GLU A 91 -12.29 -14.38 -4.58
N VAL A 92 -12.77 -13.15 -4.77
CA VAL A 92 -12.43 -12.03 -3.88
C VAL A 92 -12.91 -12.29 -2.45
N GLU A 93 -14.17 -12.71 -2.26
CA GLU A 93 -14.68 -13.04 -0.92
C GLU A 93 -13.93 -14.20 -0.27
N ARG A 94 -13.57 -15.24 -1.04
CA ARG A 94 -12.77 -16.36 -0.53
C ARG A 94 -11.39 -15.93 -0.09
N SER A 95 -10.75 -15.06 -0.88
CA SER A 95 -9.43 -14.53 -0.56
C SER A 95 -9.48 -13.70 0.71
N LEU A 96 -10.41 -12.74 0.81
CA LEU A 96 -10.55 -11.86 1.98
C LEU A 96 -10.82 -12.60 3.30
N ARG A 97 -11.42 -13.80 3.26
CA ARG A 97 -11.64 -14.62 4.46
C ARG A 97 -10.39 -15.30 5.03
N VAL A 98 -9.32 -15.39 4.23
CA VAL A 98 -8.08 -16.09 4.59
C VAL A 98 -6.95 -15.10 4.87
N LEU A 99 -7.15 -13.84 4.51
CA LEU A 99 -6.16 -12.79 4.63
C LEU A 99 -6.25 -12.12 6.00
N ASP A 100 -5.08 -11.83 6.57
CA ASP A 100 -5.01 -11.05 7.82
C ASP A 100 -5.10 -9.57 7.49
N GLY A 101 -4.59 -9.11 6.35
CA GLY A 101 -4.66 -7.72 5.90
C GLY A 101 -4.71 -7.58 4.38
N ALA A 102 -4.86 -6.35 3.87
CA ALA A 102 -4.88 -6.09 2.44
C ALA A 102 -4.24 -4.75 2.04
N VAL A 103 -3.74 -4.70 0.81
CA VAL A 103 -3.32 -3.48 0.12
C VAL A 103 -4.39 -3.12 -0.91
N ALA A 104 -5.08 -2.00 -0.67
CA ALA A 104 -6.06 -1.44 -1.59
C ALA A 104 -5.37 -0.52 -2.61
N VAL A 105 -5.30 -0.96 -3.86
CA VAL A 105 -4.65 -0.20 -4.94
C VAL A 105 -5.69 0.65 -5.68
N PHE A 106 -5.41 1.94 -5.79
CA PHE A 106 -6.22 2.92 -6.51
C PHE A 106 -5.44 3.48 -7.70
N ASP A 107 -6.13 3.79 -8.79
CA ASP A 107 -5.57 4.52 -9.91
C ASP A 107 -5.63 6.02 -9.59
N SER A 108 -4.50 6.74 -9.62
CA SER A 108 -4.46 8.18 -9.33
C SER A 108 -5.29 9.04 -10.29
N VAL A 109 -5.61 8.53 -11.48
CA VAL A 109 -6.38 9.22 -12.52
C VAL A 109 -7.88 8.93 -12.42
N ALA A 110 -8.26 7.69 -12.10
CA ALA A 110 -9.67 7.31 -11.96
C ALA A 110 -10.22 7.52 -10.53
N GLY A 111 -9.35 7.43 -9.52
CA GLY A 111 -9.70 7.53 -8.12
C GLY A 111 -10.47 6.30 -7.61
N VAL A 112 -11.54 6.54 -6.86
CA VAL A 112 -12.41 5.50 -6.33
C VAL A 112 -13.50 5.18 -7.35
N GLU A 113 -13.42 3.99 -7.96
CA GLU A 113 -14.44 3.49 -8.88
C GLU A 113 -15.56 2.68 -8.18
N PRO A 114 -16.73 2.47 -8.82
CA PRO A 114 -17.80 1.63 -8.27
C PRO A 114 -17.35 0.21 -7.89
N GLN A 115 -16.38 -0.33 -8.61
CA GLN A 115 -15.77 -1.62 -8.32
C GLN A 115 -14.89 -1.55 -7.07
N SER A 116 -14.13 -0.46 -6.87
CA SER A 116 -13.39 -0.21 -5.64
C SER A 116 -14.31 -0.21 -4.43
N GLU A 117 -15.48 0.44 -4.51
CA GLU A 117 -16.47 0.43 -3.41
C GLU A 117 -16.96 -0.98 -3.08
N THR A 118 -17.14 -1.82 -4.11
CA THR A 118 -17.63 -3.19 -3.93
C THR A 118 -16.61 -4.04 -3.19
N VAL A 119 -15.35 -4.00 -3.62
CA VAL A 119 -14.27 -4.75 -2.96
C VAL A 119 -13.97 -4.18 -1.57
N TRP A 120 -14.11 -2.86 -1.38
CA TRP A 120 -14.01 -2.22 -0.07
C TRP A 120 -15.07 -2.74 0.91
N ARG A 121 -16.34 -2.77 0.50
CA ARG A 121 -17.43 -3.32 1.34
C ARG A 121 -17.24 -4.80 1.67
N GLN A 122 -16.64 -5.58 0.76
CA GLN A 122 -16.30 -6.97 1.04
C GLN A 122 -15.21 -7.07 2.11
N ALA A 123 -14.18 -6.23 2.06
CA ALA A 123 -13.16 -6.18 3.09
C ALA A 123 -13.72 -5.70 4.44
N ASP A 124 -14.64 -4.73 4.45
CA ASP A 124 -15.36 -4.29 5.66
C ASP A 124 -16.16 -5.44 6.29
N LYS A 125 -16.88 -6.21 5.47
CA LYS A 125 -17.70 -7.36 5.91
C LYS A 125 -16.88 -8.41 6.66
N TYR A 126 -15.62 -8.58 6.29
CA TYR A 126 -14.70 -9.53 6.92
C TYR A 126 -13.75 -8.87 7.93
N GLY A 127 -13.87 -7.56 8.17
CA GLY A 127 -13.06 -6.83 9.12
C GLY A 127 -11.57 -6.81 8.77
N VAL A 128 -11.21 -6.87 7.48
CA VAL A 128 -9.82 -6.96 7.03
C VAL A 128 -9.14 -5.59 7.16
N PRO A 129 -8.09 -5.44 7.99
CA PRO A 129 -7.26 -4.23 8.04
C PRO A 129 -6.58 -3.94 6.72
N ARG A 130 -6.49 -2.66 6.35
CA ARG A 130 -6.04 -2.23 5.03
C ARG A 130 -5.10 -1.04 5.07
N ILE A 131 -4.20 -1.02 4.10
CA ILE A 131 -3.49 0.19 3.66
C ILE A 131 -3.87 0.51 2.23
N CYS A 132 -3.82 1.78 1.85
CA CYS A 132 -4.14 2.25 0.51
C CYS A 132 -2.86 2.62 -0.25
N PHE A 133 -2.77 2.22 -1.52
CA PHE A 133 -1.69 2.60 -2.42
C PHE A 133 -2.27 3.30 -3.64
N VAL A 134 -2.08 4.62 -3.71
CA VAL A 134 -2.45 5.44 -4.88
C VAL A 134 -1.37 5.27 -5.95
N ASN A 135 -1.64 4.39 -6.90
CA ASN A 135 -0.74 3.98 -7.95
C ASN A 135 -0.89 4.86 -9.20
N LYS A 136 0.01 4.68 -10.17
CA LYS A 136 0.04 5.38 -11.45
C LYS A 136 0.23 6.89 -11.35
N MET A 137 0.94 7.36 -10.32
CA MET A 137 1.31 8.77 -10.16
C MET A 137 2.09 9.36 -11.35
N ASP A 138 2.59 8.50 -12.25
CA ASP A 138 3.27 8.88 -13.49
C ASP A 138 2.35 9.21 -14.67
N ARG A 139 1.03 9.03 -14.53
CA ARG A 139 0.06 9.23 -15.61
C ARG A 139 -0.44 10.68 -15.67
N ILE A 140 -0.78 11.12 -16.88
CA ILE A 140 -1.44 12.41 -17.09
C ILE A 140 -2.79 12.43 -16.36
N GLY A 141 -3.03 13.48 -15.59
CA GLY A 141 -4.22 13.59 -14.73
C GLY A 141 -4.13 12.83 -13.41
N ALA A 142 -2.93 12.37 -13.01
CA ALA A 142 -2.71 11.83 -11.68
C ALA A 142 -2.96 12.90 -10.61
N ASP A 143 -3.91 12.65 -9.72
CA ASP A 143 -4.33 13.58 -8.67
C ASP A 143 -4.44 12.86 -7.33
N PHE A 144 -3.38 12.95 -6.53
CA PHE A 144 -3.31 12.33 -5.22
C PHE A 144 -4.31 12.95 -4.22
N PRO A 145 -4.38 14.29 -4.03
CA PRO A 145 -5.37 14.91 -3.15
C PRO A 145 -6.81 14.53 -3.47
N ARG A 146 -7.19 14.46 -4.75
CA ARG A 146 -8.53 14.01 -5.14
C ARG A 146 -8.78 12.57 -4.74
N CYS A 147 -7.82 11.67 -4.93
CA CYS A 147 -7.97 10.27 -4.50
C CYS A 147 -8.18 10.16 -2.98
N ILE A 148 -7.45 10.96 -2.18
CA ILE A 148 -7.65 11.02 -0.73
C ILE A 148 -9.08 11.47 -0.39
N GLN A 149 -9.55 12.52 -1.05
CA GLN A 149 -10.91 13.05 -0.84
C GLN A 149 -11.97 12.00 -1.23
N GLU A 150 -11.79 11.29 -2.34
CA GLU A 150 -12.72 10.24 -2.77
C GLU A 150 -12.71 9.01 -1.84
N ILE A 151 -11.55 8.63 -1.30
CA ILE A 151 -11.48 7.58 -0.26
C ILE A 151 -12.34 7.98 0.95
N LYS A 152 -12.29 9.25 1.35
CA LYS A 152 -13.12 9.77 2.44
C LYS A 152 -14.61 9.78 2.09
N ASP A 153 -14.96 10.39 0.97
CA ASP A 153 -16.36 10.68 0.63
C ASP A 153 -17.13 9.47 0.11
N ARG A 154 -16.47 8.59 -0.66
CA ARG A 154 -17.13 7.45 -1.31
C ARG A 154 -17.01 6.16 -0.50
N LEU A 155 -15.90 5.95 0.20
CA LEU A 155 -15.68 4.75 1.01
C LEU A 155 -16.04 4.96 2.49
N GLY A 156 -16.19 6.21 2.94
CA GLY A 156 -16.44 6.53 4.34
C GLY A 156 -15.26 6.21 5.25
N ALA A 157 -14.06 6.09 4.70
CA ALA A 157 -12.84 5.79 5.43
C ALA A 157 -12.16 7.08 5.92
N ILE A 158 -11.34 6.97 6.97
CA ILE A 158 -10.47 8.06 7.41
C ILE A 158 -9.07 7.83 6.82
N PRO A 159 -8.67 8.53 5.75
CA PRO A 159 -7.33 8.35 5.19
C PRO A 159 -6.30 9.00 6.12
N LEU A 160 -5.26 8.24 6.47
CA LEU A 160 -4.07 8.75 7.17
C LEU A 160 -2.95 8.91 6.14
N VAL A 161 -2.67 10.13 5.71
CA VAL A 161 -1.67 10.41 4.66
C VAL A 161 -0.26 10.21 5.21
N THR A 162 0.37 9.08 4.85
CA THR A 162 1.75 8.76 5.28
C THR A 162 2.81 9.20 4.28
N GLN A 163 2.39 9.57 3.06
CA GLN A 163 3.29 10.04 2.01
C GLN A 163 2.67 11.17 1.18
N LEU A 164 3.52 12.07 0.69
CA LEU A 164 3.16 13.05 -0.33
C LEU A 164 3.99 12.83 -1.61
N PRO A 165 3.40 12.97 -2.82
CA PRO A 165 4.17 12.81 -4.06
C PRO A 165 5.12 13.99 -4.29
N ILE A 166 6.29 13.70 -4.86
CA ILE A 166 7.25 14.70 -5.36
C ILE A 166 7.17 14.73 -6.88
N GLY A 167 6.62 15.84 -7.39
CA GLY A 167 6.25 15.96 -8.80
C GLY A 167 4.93 15.26 -9.11
N ALA A 168 4.48 15.38 -10.37
CA ALA A 168 3.25 14.78 -10.86
C ALA A 168 3.45 14.32 -12.30
N GLU A 169 2.67 13.32 -12.74
CA GLU A 169 2.71 12.81 -14.11
C GLU A 169 4.15 12.40 -14.51
N SER A 170 4.64 12.84 -15.66
CA SER A 170 6.00 12.54 -16.11
C SER A 170 7.09 13.03 -15.17
N ASP A 171 6.81 14.06 -14.36
CA ASP A 171 7.76 14.66 -13.42
C ASP A 171 7.70 14.01 -12.03
N PHE A 172 6.91 12.93 -11.86
CA PHE A 172 6.89 12.16 -10.63
C PHE A 172 8.23 11.44 -10.40
N VAL A 173 8.98 11.88 -9.40
CA VAL A 173 10.35 11.43 -9.12
C VAL A 173 10.53 10.82 -7.74
N GLY A 174 9.59 11.05 -6.83
CA GLY A 174 9.78 10.70 -5.42
C GLY A 174 8.54 10.78 -4.57
N VAL A 175 8.71 10.46 -3.30
CA VAL A 175 7.70 10.66 -2.26
C VAL A 175 8.35 11.30 -1.03
N VAL A 176 7.61 12.13 -0.32
CA VAL A 176 7.95 12.58 1.03
C VAL A 176 7.38 11.55 2.00
N ASP A 177 8.23 10.98 2.86
CA ASP A 177 7.80 10.19 4.01
C ASP A 177 7.40 11.14 5.13
N ILE A 178 6.10 11.18 5.43
CA ILE A 178 5.52 12.06 6.46
C ILE A 178 5.76 11.52 7.86
N VAL A 179 6.04 10.23 8.02
CA VAL A 179 6.33 9.65 9.35
C VAL A 179 7.76 9.97 9.75
N ALA A 180 8.72 9.80 8.85
CA ALA A 180 10.13 10.04 9.10
C ALA A 180 10.61 11.46 8.73
N MET A 181 9.73 12.29 8.15
CA MET A 181 10.00 13.66 7.72
C MET A 181 11.24 13.81 6.83
N ASN A 182 11.34 12.94 5.82
CA ASN A 182 12.36 13.00 4.79
C ASN A 182 11.76 12.74 3.39
N ALA A 183 12.56 12.93 2.34
CA ALA A 183 12.14 12.65 0.97
C ALA A 183 12.91 11.47 0.38
N VAL A 184 12.21 10.58 -0.31
CA VAL A 184 12.77 9.47 -1.08
C VAL A 184 12.66 9.81 -2.56
N LYS A 185 13.81 9.94 -3.25
CA LYS A 185 13.86 10.20 -4.69
C LYS A 185 14.51 9.04 -5.42
N TRP A 186 13.83 8.51 -6.43
CA TRP A 186 14.36 7.43 -7.25
C TRP A 186 15.19 7.98 -8.40
N ARG A 187 16.26 7.26 -8.73
CA ARG A 187 17.09 7.55 -9.92
C ARG A 187 16.51 6.83 -11.12
N ASP A 188 16.19 7.56 -12.19
CA ASP A 188 15.45 7.07 -13.37
C ASP A 188 16.11 5.92 -14.14
N GLU A 189 17.37 5.57 -13.85
CA GLU A 189 18.14 4.56 -14.60
C GLU A 189 18.22 3.18 -13.93
N SER A 190 17.69 3.01 -12.71
CA SER A 190 17.99 1.82 -11.87
C SER A 190 16.84 0.80 -11.73
N LEU A 191 15.78 0.90 -12.54
CA LEU A 191 14.54 0.13 -12.33
C LEU A 191 14.03 0.26 -10.88
N GLY A 192 14.19 1.45 -10.30
CA GLY A 192 13.82 1.73 -8.91
C GLY A 192 14.75 1.15 -7.85
N ALA A 193 15.79 0.39 -8.21
CA ALA A 193 16.71 -0.25 -7.26
C ALA A 193 17.61 0.74 -6.50
N GLN A 194 17.80 1.95 -7.01
CA GLN A 194 18.54 3.01 -6.34
C GLN A 194 17.65 4.22 -6.09
N PHE A 195 17.53 4.59 -4.83
CA PHE A 195 16.90 5.82 -4.37
C PHE A 195 17.79 6.49 -3.33
N ASP A 196 17.65 7.80 -3.24
CA ASP A 196 18.31 8.63 -2.24
C ASP A 196 17.29 9.11 -1.21
N VAL A 197 17.63 8.98 0.06
CA VAL A 197 16.93 9.65 1.15
C VAL A 197 17.57 11.03 1.31
N VAL A 198 16.79 12.07 1.06
CA VAL A 198 17.22 13.47 1.03
C VAL A 198 16.31 14.33 1.90
N GLU A 199 16.71 15.58 2.14
CA GLU A 199 15.83 16.57 2.77
C GLU A 199 14.60 16.85 1.90
N ILE A 200 13.49 17.17 2.56
CA ILE A 200 12.24 17.52 1.90
C ILE A 200 12.47 18.78 1.05
N PRO A 201 12.04 18.79 -0.23
CA PRO A 201 12.14 19.98 -1.06
C PRO A 201 11.43 21.18 -0.41
N ALA A 202 12.03 22.36 -0.48
CA ALA A 202 11.56 23.55 0.23
C ALA A 202 10.10 23.92 -0.12
N GLU A 203 9.70 23.66 -1.37
CA GLU A 203 8.35 23.86 -1.87
C GLU A 203 7.30 22.92 -1.25
N LEU A 204 7.72 21.75 -0.75
CA LEU A 204 6.85 20.77 -0.08
C LEU A 204 6.93 20.85 1.44
N GLN A 205 7.88 21.60 2.02
CA GLN A 205 8.13 21.63 3.46
C GLN A 205 6.87 22.01 4.26
N ALA A 206 6.14 23.05 3.84
CA ALA A 206 4.94 23.51 4.54
C ALA A 206 3.80 22.48 4.46
N ALA A 207 3.61 21.86 3.28
CA ALA A 207 2.61 20.81 3.10
C ALA A 207 2.95 19.55 3.90
N ALA A 208 4.23 19.17 3.94
CA ALA A 208 4.71 18.03 4.72
C ALA A 208 4.53 18.26 6.23
N GLN A 209 4.81 19.47 6.73
CA GLN A 209 4.58 19.82 8.14
C GLN A 209 3.10 19.77 8.52
N ALA A 210 2.22 20.30 7.66
CA ALA A 210 0.78 20.23 7.89
C ALA A 210 0.28 18.77 7.92
N ALA A 211 0.69 17.96 6.93
CA ALA A 211 0.33 16.54 6.87
C ALA A 211 0.92 15.74 8.06
N HIS A 212 2.13 16.07 8.51
CA HIS A 212 2.75 15.45 9.68
C HIS A 212 1.96 15.75 10.96
N HIS A 213 1.54 16.99 11.16
CA HIS A 213 0.74 17.38 12.30
C HIS A 213 -0.59 16.60 12.35
N GLU A 214 -1.33 16.57 11.25
CA GLU A 214 -2.58 15.79 11.14
C GLU A 214 -2.34 14.29 11.37
N LEU A 215 -1.24 13.75 10.86
CA LEU A 215 -0.85 12.35 11.05
C LEU A 215 -0.55 12.04 12.52
N VAL A 216 0.23 12.90 13.19
CA VAL A 216 0.60 12.74 14.61
C VAL A 216 -0.67 12.76 15.46
N GLU A 217 -1.55 13.75 15.27
CA GLU A 217 -2.80 13.86 16.03
C GLU A 217 -3.65 12.58 15.96
N LEU A 218 -3.92 12.07 14.76
CA LEU A 218 -4.71 10.85 14.58
C LEU A 218 -4.00 9.60 15.13
N ALA A 219 -2.68 9.51 14.96
CA ALA A 219 -1.91 8.36 15.39
C ALA A 219 -1.85 8.26 16.92
N VAL A 220 -1.50 9.34 17.63
CA VAL A 220 -1.32 9.30 19.09
C VAL A 220 -2.61 9.01 19.84
N GLU A 221 -3.78 9.39 19.30
CA GLU A 221 -5.10 9.00 19.85
C GLU A 221 -5.29 7.48 19.99
N GLN A 222 -4.49 6.67 19.30
CA GLN A 222 -4.56 5.22 19.38
C GLN A 222 -3.80 4.66 20.59
N ASP A 223 -2.98 5.44 21.30
CA ASP A 223 -2.15 4.99 22.42
C ASP A 223 -2.15 6.02 23.56
N ASP A 224 -2.77 5.66 24.69
CA ASP A 224 -2.95 6.57 25.83
C ASP A 224 -1.65 7.22 26.31
N ALA A 225 -0.53 6.47 26.31
CA ALA A 225 0.76 7.00 26.76
C ALA A 225 1.35 7.98 25.74
N ALA A 226 1.22 7.69 24.44
CA ALA A 226 1.64 8.61 23.39
C ALA A 226 0.78 9.90 23.39
N LEU A 227 -0.53 9.77 23.59
CA LEU A 227 -1.45 10.90 23.68
C LEU A 227 -1.11 11.81 24.87
N GLU A 228 -0.87 11.23 26.05
CA GLU A 228 -0.51 12.00 27.25
C GLU A 228 0.82 12.77 27.04
N ALA A 229 1.83 12.12 26.46
CA ALA A 229 3.11 12.76 26.14
C ALA A 229 2.94 13.91 25.13
N TYR A 230 2.17 13.70 24.07
CA TYR A 230 1.90 14.72 23.04
C TYR A 230 1.16 15.93 23.62
N LEU A 231 0.14 15.72 24.46
CA LEU A 231 -0.55 16.81 25.17
C LEU A 231 0.36 17.54 26.17
N GLY A 232 1.41 16.87 26.65
CA GLY A 232 2.50 17.45 27.46
C GLY A 232 3.53 18.25 26.65
N GLY A 233 3.44 18.25 25.31
CA GLY A 233 4.36 18.94 24.40
C GLY A 233 5.55 18.11 23.95
N GLU A 234 5.54 16.79 24.19
CA GLU A 234 6.57 15.87 23.70
C GLU A 234 6.14 15.22 22.38
N GLU A 235 6.84 15.56 21.30
CA GLU A 235 6.59 14.95 19.99
C GLU A 235 7.04 13.47 19.99
N PRO A 236 6.21 12.54 19.47
CA PRO A 236 6.56 11.13 19.42
C PRO A 236 7.71 10.87 18.43
N ASP A 237 8.57 9.91 18.76
CA ASP A 237 9.57 9.42 17.81
C ASP A 237 8.94 8.55 16.71
N VAL A 238 9.73 8.27 15.66
CA VAL A 238 9.27 7.50 14.48
C VAL A 238 8.77 6.11 14.88
N GLU A 239 9.41 5.45 15.84
CA GLU A 239 9.02 4.11 16.28
C GLU A 239 7.67 4.13 17.01
N THR A 240 7.47 5.12 17.89
CA THR A 240 6.20 5.35 18.57
C THR A 240 5.10 5.68 17.58
N LEU A 241 5.35 6.57 16.62
CA LEU A 241 4.39 6.86 15.55
C LEU A 241 4.02 5.61 14.76
N LYS A 242 5.00 4.80 14.33
CA LYS A 242 4.71 3.54 13.61
C LYS A 242 3.84 2.59 14.43
N ARG A 243 4.11 2.45 15.73
CA ARG A 243 3.29 1.63 16.65
C ARG A 243 1.85 2.14 16.74
N CYS A 244 1.68 3.45 16.90
CA CYS A 244 0.38 4.11 16.93
C CYS A 244 -0.41 3.94 15.63
N ILE A 245 0.24 4.16 14.49
CA ILE A 245 -0.35 3.96 13.15
C ILE A 245 -0.77 2.51 12.97
N ARG A 246 0.09 1.55 13.32
CA ARG A 246 -0.23 0.12 13.26
C ARG A 246 -1.48 -0.21 14.06
N LYS A 247 -1.58 0.30 15.29
CA LYS A 247 -2.74 0.05 16.16
C LYS A 247 -4.04 0.59 15.55
N GLY A 248 -4.03 1.82 15.03
CA GLY A 248 -5.20 2.39 14.36
C GLY A 248 -5.56 1.70 13.04
N ALA A 249 -4.56 1.27 12.26
CA ALA A 249 -4.77 0.53 11.02
C ALA A 249 -5.40 -0.86 11.25
N ILE A 250 -4.90 -1.60 12.24
CA ILE A 250 -5.46 -2.92 12.62
C ILE A 250 -6.86 -2.77 13.20
N ALA A 251 -7.11 -1.72 13.99
CA ALA A 251 -8.43 -1.41 14.52
C ALA A 251 -9.40 -0.81 13.48
N ALA A 252 -8.93 -0.57 12.24
CA ALA A 252 -9.68 0.07 11.16
C ALA A 252 -10.25 1.46 11.53
N VAL A 253 -9.58 2.19 12.43
CA VAL A 253 -9.95 3.57 12.80
C VAL A 253 -9.61 4.53 11.66
N PHE A 254 -8.47 4.30 11.02
CA PHE A 254 -8.04 4.99 9.80
C PHE A 254 -7.31 4.01 8.88
N VAL A 255 -7.07 4.43 7.65
CA VAL A 255 -6.34 3.66 6.63
C VAL A 255 -5.08 4.42 6.20
N PRO A 256 -3.88 3.90 6.48
CA PRO A 256 -2.64 4.50 5.98
C PRO A 256 -2.64 4.58 4.45
N VAL A 257 -2.35 5.77 3.91
CA VAL A 257 -2.31 6.00 2.47
C VAL A 257 -0.90 6.34 2.02
N LEU A 258 -0.46 5.60 1.00
CA LEU A 258 0.83 5.72 0.31
C LEU A 258 0.58 6.06 -1.17
N CYS A 259 1.62 6.50 -1.86
CA CYS A 259 1.55 6.75 -3.30
C CYS A 259 2.79 6.27 -4.06
N GLY A 260 2.64 6.05 -5.36
CA GLY A 260 3.74 5.63 -6.20
C GLY A 260 3.34 5.34 -7.64
N SER A 261 4.31 4.80 -8.38
CA SER A 261 4.10 4.22 -9.70
C SER A 261 4.79 2.88 -9.76
N ALA A 262 4.00 1.80 -9.68
CA ALA A 262 4.50 0.45 -9.88
C ALA A 262 5.10 0.27 -11.29
N PHE A 263 4.53 0.94 -12.30
CA PHE A 263 5.04 0.90 -13.66
C PHE A 263 6.44 1.53 -13.78
N LYS A 264 6.63 2.71 -13.19
CA LYS A 264 7.92 3.42 -13.17
C LYS A 264 8.84 2.97 -12.03
N ASN A 265 8.48 1.92 -11.29
CA ASN A 265 9.31 1.34 -10.25
C ASN A 265 9.58 2.29 -9.06
N LYS A 266 8.66 3.21 -8.76
CA LYS A 266 8.77 4.22 -7.70
C LYS A 266 7.69 3.99 -6.64
N GLY A 267 8.06 3.95 -5.36
CA GLY A 267 7.12 3.84 -4.23
C GLY A 267 6.74 2.42 -3.78
N VAL A 268 7.17 1.37 -4.48
CA VAL A 268 6.84 -0.02 -4.10
C VAL A 268 7.67 -0.52 -2.91
N GLN A 269 8.91 -0.06 -2.74
CA GLN A 269 9.72 -0.43 -1.57
C GLN A 269 9.16 0.18 -0.27
N PRO A 270 8.81 1.48 -0.21
CA PRO A 270 8.08 2.02 0.93
C PRO A 270 6.73 1.35 1.18
N LEU A 271 6.04 0.87 0.12
CA LEU A 271 4.84 0.05 0.29
C LEU A 271 5.15 -1.28 1.01
N LEU A 272 6.26 -1.95 0.67
CA LEU A 272 6.69 -3.16 1.38
C LEU A 272 7.07 -2.90 2.84
N ASP A 273 7.70 -1.76 3.11
CA ASP A 273 7.97 -1.33 4.48
C ASP A 273 6.66 -1.09 5.25
N ALA A 274 5.70 -0.39 4.65
CA ALA A 274 4.37 -0.16 5.26
C ALA A 274 3.55 -1.44 5.46
N VAL A 275 3.68 -2.44 4.58
CA VAL A 275 3.09 -3.77 4.79
C VAL A 275 3.63 -4.40 6.06
N VAL A 276 4.94 -4.32 6.29
CA VAL A 276 5.56 -4.86 7.50
C VAL A 276 5.15 -4.04 8.72
N ASP A 277 5.20 -2.72 8.62
CA ASP A 277 4.99 -1.81 9.75
C ASP A 277 3.52 -1.76 10.18
N TYR A 278 2.55 -1.73 9.25
CA TYR A 278 1.16 -1.39 9.56
C TYR A 278 0.16 -2.54 9.39
N LEU A 279 0.42 -3.53 8.54
CA LEU A 279 -0.52 -4.64 8.36
C LEU A 279 -0.34 -5.73 9.44
N PRO A 280 -1.42 -6.41 9.85
CA PRO A 280 -1.41 -7.35 10.96
C PRO A 280 -0.58 -8.61 10.67
N ALA A 281 -0.05 -9.17 11.75
CA ALA A 281 0.37 -10.56 11.81
C ALA A 281 -0.83 -11.46 12.12
N PRO A 282 -0.74 -12.79 11.90
CA PRO A 282 -1.76 -13.74 12.34
C PRO A 282 -2.04 -13.73 13.84
N THR A 283 -1.14 -13.14 14.64
CA THR A 283 -1.30 -12.98 16.09
C THR A 283 -2.12 -11.76 16.47
N ASP A 284 -2.34 -10.83 15.52
CA ASP A 284 -3.04 -9.57 15.76
C ASP A 284 -4.53 -9.64 15.40
N VAL A 285 -4.94 -10.71 14.70
CA VAL A 285 -6.31 -10.94 14.23
C VAL A 285 -6.84 -12.30 14.72
N PRO A 286 -8.15 -12.45 15.00
CA PRO A 286 -8.74 -13.66 15.58
C PRO A 286 -8.72 -14.92 14.69
#